data_AF-A0A9E0SSA9-F1
#
_entry.id   AF-A0A9E0SSA9-F1
#
_cell.length_a   1.000
_cell.length_b   1.000
_cell.length_c   1.000
_cell.angle_alpha   90.00
_cell.angle_beta   90.00
_cell.angle_gamma   90.00
#
_symmetry.space_group_name_H-M   'P 1'
#
loop_
_entity.id
_entity.type
_entity.pdbx_description
1 polymer ?
#
loop_
_entity_poly.entity_id
_entity_poly.type
_entity_poly.pdbx_seq_one_letter_code
_entity_poly.pdbx_strand_id
1 'polypeptide(L)'
;MLPNPRPTPSNAAEPAPLDLIFIEGLTGQTVIGIHDSELHRPQPLVIDVHAGVPHARACETDRIVDTIDYGEVRARLHRLLVEHRLQLLEAFAEAIADILIGEFGAHWVRVKVVKPQKFDDVQAVGVQIERTAPPRSDAGASRGAAVLQLIGSGMVPGGR
;
A
#
# COMPACT_ATOMS: atom_id res chain seq x y z
N MET A 1 -30.32 -34.25 -32.25
CA MET A 1 -29.51 -33.94 -31.05
C MET A 1 -28.62 -32.76 -31.41
N LEU A 2 -29.06 -31.54 -31.11
CA LEU A 2 -28.31 -30.32 -31.41
C LEU A 2 -27.17 -30.16 -30.39
N PRO A 3 -25.94 -29.78 -30.78
CA PRO A 3 -24.87 -29.56 -29.83
C PRO A 3 -25.17 -28.32 -28.98
N ASN A 4 -24.98 -28.46 -27.67
CA ASN A 4 -25.15 -27.40 -26.68
C ASN A 4 -24.18 -26.23 -27.01
N PRO A 5 -24.60 -24.95 -26.96
CA PRO A 5 -23.68 -23.84 -27.14
C PRO A 5 -22.66 -23.82 -25.98
N ARG A 6 -21.38 -23.65 -26.31
CA ARG A 6 -20.30 -23.48 -25.32
C ARG A 6 -20.61 -22.26 -24.44
N PRO A 7 -20.36 -22.32 -23.12
CA PRO A 7 -20.44 -21.13 -22.29
C PRO A 7 -19.43 -20.10 -22.81
N THR A 8 -19.90 -18.88 -23.08
CA THR A 8 -19.05 -17.71 -23.30
C THR A 8 -18.14 -17.52 -22.09
N PRO A 9 -16.87 -17.08 -22.28
CA PRO A 9 -16.02 -16.77 -21.13
C PRO A 9 -16.71 -15.69 -20.30
N SER A 10 -16.88 -16.00 -19.02
CA SER A 10 -17.35 -15.11 -17.97
C SER A 10 -16.70 -13.73 -18.13
N ASN A 11 -17.54 -12.69 -18.22
CA ASN A 11 -17.13 -11.30 -18.13
C ASN A 11 -16.50 -11.08 -16.75
N ALA A 12 -15.20 -11.36 -16.60
CA ALA A 12 -14.44 -10.87 -15.47
C ALA A 12 -14.52 -9.35 -15.56
N ALA A 13 -15.34 -8.73 -14.71
CA ALA A 13 -15.53 -7.30 -14.69
C ALA A 13 -14.15 -6.63 -14.71
N GLU A 14 -13.88 -5.80 -15.73
CA GLU A 14 -12.63 -5.07 -15.78
C GLU A 14 -12.48 -4.26 -14.48
N PRO A 15 -11.29 -4.30 -13.84
CA PRO A 15 -11.10 -3.57 -12.61
C PRO A 15 -11.41 -2.09 -12.86
N ALA A 16 -12.26 -1.51 -12.00
CA ALA A 16 -12.58 -0.10 -12.07
C ALA A 16 -11.28 0.73 -12.05
N PRO A 17 -11.20 1.84 -12.82
CA PRO A 17 -10.03 2.70 -12.81
C PRO A 17 -9.75 3.22 -11.39
N LEU A 18 -8.47 3.41 -11.07
CA LEU A 18 -8.02 3.97 -9.79
C LEU A 18 -7.44 5.36 -10.03
N ASP A 19 -7.72 6.29 -9.12
CA ASP A 19 -7.00 7.55 -9.00
C ASP A 19 -5.65 7.29 -8.32
N LEU A 20 -4.59 7.95 -8.79
CA LEU A 20 -3.22 7.74 -8.29
C LEU A 20 -2.72 8.96 -7.50
N ILE A 21 -2.38 8.73 -6.24
CA ILE A 21 -1.53 9.63 -5.45
C ILE A 21 -0.10 9.17 -5.63
N PHE A 22 0.82 10.06 -5.98
CA PHE A 22 2.20 9.68 -6.27
C PHE A 22 3.24 10.58 -5.59
N ILE A 23 4.41 10.00 -5.34
CA ILE A 23 5.63 10.70 -4.94
C ILE A 23 6.72 10.20 -5.89
N GLU A 24 7.43 11.13 -6.54
CA GLU A 24 8.52 10.84 -7.46
C GLU A 24 9.82 11.43 -6.93
N GLY A 25 10.92 10.68 -7.06
CA GLY A 25 12.26 11.14 -6.75
C GLY A 25 12.56 11.31 -5.26
N LEU A 26 11.81 10.66 -4.36
CA LEU A 26 12.07 10.75 -2.93
C LEU A 26 13.46 10.18 -2.63
N THR A 27 14.39 11.07 -2.26
CA THR A 27 15.78 10.69 -2.00
C THR A 27 16.02 10.57 -0.50
N GLY A 28 16.68 9.49 -0.10
CA GLY A 28 17.03 9.25 1.30
C GLY A 28 18.33 8.45 1.43
N GLN A 29 19.00 8.58 2.57
CA GLN A 29 20.23 7.84 2.86
C GLN A 29 19.89 6.62 3.71
N THR A 30 20.38 5.45 3.33
CA THR A 30 20.27 4.24 4.16
C THR A 30 21.41 3.26 3.95
N VAL A 31 21.64 2.40 4.94
CA VAL A 31 22.54 1.25 4.86
C VAL A 31 21.74 0.06 4.30
N ILE A 32 22.02 -0.30 3.04
CA ILE A 32 21.37 -1.44 2.37
C ILE A 32 22.33 -2.10 1.38
N GLY A 33 22.40 -3.43 1.41
CA GLY A 33 23.28 -4.24 0.61
C GLY A 33 23.80 -5.46 1.36
N ILE A 34 24.43 -6.37 0.62
CA ILE A 34 25.01 -7.61 1.15
C ILE A 34 26.54 -7.62 1.13
N HIS A 35 27.17 -6.69 0.41
CA HIS A 35 28.63 -6.61 0.33
C HIS A 35 29.18 -5.84 1.53
N ASP A 36 30.35 -6.25 2.04
CA ASP A 36 30.98 -5.63 3.22
C ASP A 36 31.17 -4.11 3.09
N SER A 37 31.41 -3.63 1.86
CA SER A 37 31.54 -2.20 1.55
C SER A 37 30.25 -1.40 1.78
N GLU A 38 29.10 -2.08 1.80
CA GLU A 38 27.77 -1.48 1.94
C GLU A 38 27.27 -1.48 3.39
N LEU A 39 27.82 -2.35 4.25
CA LEU A 39 27.29 -2.60 5.60
C LEU A 39 27.52 -1.46 6.61
N HIS A 40 28.35 -0.47 6.28
CA HIS A 40 28.80 0.55 7.25
C HIS A 40 28.59 2.00 6.78
N ARG A 41 28.16 2.21 5.53
CA ARG A 41 28.03 3.56 4.95
C ARG A 41 26.63 3.75 4.39
N PRO A 42 25.88 4.77 4.85
CA PRO A 42 24.64 5.18 4.21
C PRO A 42 24.90 5.54 2.76
N GLN A 43 24.03 5.06 1.89
CA GLN A 43 24.02 5.31 0.46
C GLN A 43 22.66 5.86 0.05
N PRO A 44 22.61 6.69 -1.00
CA PRO A 44 21.36 7.22 -1.50
C PRO A 44 20.49 6.09 -2.06
N LEU A 45 19.20 6.14 -1.75
CA LEU A 45 18.14 5.51 -2.51
C LEU A 45 17.23 6.60 -3.07
N VAL A 46 16.70 6.36 -4.27
CA VAL A 46 15.66 7.17 -4.90
C VAL A 46 14.42 6.30 -5.01
N ILE A 47 13.30 6.80 -4.48
CA ILE A 47 12.06 6.05 -4.33
C ILE A 47 10.95 6.78 -5.08
N ASP A 48 10.26 6.06 -5.96
CA ASP A 48 9.00 6.49 -6.56
C ASP A 48 7.88 5.58 -6.03
N VAL A 49 6.77 6.18 -5.59
CA VAL A 49 5.57 5.44 -5.16
C VAL A 49 4.34 5.98 -5.86
N HIS A 50 3.48 5.06 -6.28
CA HIS A 50 2.13 5.35 -6.73
C HIS A 50 1.18 4.54 -5.85
N ALA A 51 0.16 5.19 -5.28
CA ALA A 51 -0.88 4.58 -4.47
C ALA A 51 -2.24 4.83 -5.13
N GLY A 52 -2.89 3.73 -5.52
CA GLY A 52 -4.18 3.73 -6.18
C GLY A 52 -5.33 3.67 -5.19
N VAL A 53 -6.32 4.55 -5.38
CA VAL A 53 -7.60 4.57 -4.66
C VAL A 53 -8.76 4.50 -5.66
N PRO A 54 -9.87 3.80 -5.36
CA PRO A 54 -10.97 3.63 -6.33
C PRO A 54 -11.64 4.94 -6.77
N HIS A 55 -11.68 5.92 -5.85
CA HIS A 55 -12.17 7.27 -6.11
C HIS A 55 -11.63 8.15 -5.00
N ALA A 56 -10.82 9.15 -5.35
CA ALA A 56 -10.34 10.12 -4.38
C ALA A 56 -11.50 11.08 -4.07
N ARG A 57 -12.29 10.81 -3.02
CA ARG A 57 -13.40 11.68 -2.58
C ARG A 57 -12.97 13.12 -2.34
N ALA A 58 -11.69 13.35 -2.02
CA ALA A 58 -11.09 14.67 -1.94
C ALA A 58 -11.27 15.52 -3.22
N CYS A 59 -11.41 14.90 -4.40
CA CYS A 59 -11.75 15.60 -5.66
C CYS A 59 -13.10 16.32 -5.59
N GLU A 60 -14.01 15.89 -4.70
CA GLU A 60 -15.31 16.51 -4.48
C GLU A 60 -15.35 17.32 -3.19
N THR A 61 -14.71 16.83 -2.12
CA THR A 61 -14.85 17.38 -0.78
C THR A 61 -13.78 18.41 -0.41
N ASP A 62 -12.65 18.42 -1.11
CA ASP A 62 -11.46 19.23 -0.80
C ASP A 62 -10.95 19.04 0.65
N ARG A 63 -11.04 17.81 1.17
CA ARG A 63 -10.57 17.46 2.52
C ARG A 63 -9.48 16.41 2.48
N ILE A 64 -8.42 16.63 3.24
CA ILE A 64 -7.28 15.71 3.35
C ILE A 64 -7.68 14.32 3.88
N VAL A 65 -8.69 14.25 4.76
CA VAL A 65 -9.19 12.98 5.33
C VAL A 65 -9.87 12.06 4.30
N ASP A 66 -10.19 12.59 3.12
CA ASP A 66 -10.85 11.87 2.04
C ASP A 66 -9.86 11.36 0.96
N THR A 67 -8.55 11.39 1.26
CA THR A 67 -7.48 10.88 0.38
C THR A 67 -6.29 10.34 1.19
N ILE A 68 -5.26 9.84 0.50
CA ILE A 68 -3.98 9.48 1.09
C ILE A 68 -3.13 10.75 1.24
N ASP A 69 -2.73 11.06 2.48
CA ASP A 69 -1.83 12.18 2.76
C ASP A 69 -0.38 11.81 2.37
N TYR A 70 0.09 12.33 1.23
CA TYR A 70 1.46 12.11 0.76
C TYR A 70 2.53 12.70 1.69
N GLY A 71 2.20 13.68 2.53
CA GLY A 71 3.08 14.24 3.55
C GLY A 71 3.34 13.23 4.67
N GLU A 72 2.29 12.55 5.14
CA GLU A 72 2.39 11.46 6.10
C GLU A 72 3.12 10.25 5.51
N VAL A 73 2.81 9.87 4.25
CA VAL A 73 3.54 8.82 3.52
C VAL A 73 5.02 9.16 3.47
N ARG A 74 5.39 10.37 3.02
CA ARG A 74 6.79 10.82 2.95
C ARG A 74 7.48 10.70 4.31
N ALA A 75 6.85 11.17 5.39
CA ALA A 75 7.40 11.08 6.74
C ALA A 75 7.58 9.62 7.19
N ARG A 76 6.65 8.73 6.84
CA ARG A 76 6.74 7.29 7.12
C ARG A 76 7.86 6.60 6.35
N LEU A 77 8.06 6.94 5.07
CA LEU A 77 9.15 6.42 4.25
C LEU A 77 10.53 6.86 4.74
N HIS A 78 10.66 8.12 5.19
CA HIS A 78 11.90 8.57 5.83
C HIS A 78 12.21 7.81 7.12
N ARG A 79 11.20 7.49 7.95
CA ARG A 79 11.40 6.63 9.12
C ARG A 79 11.85 5.23 8.71
N LEU A 80 11.19 4.64 7.71
CA LEU A 80 11.57 3.32 7.20
C LEU A 80 13.04 3.29 6.77
N LEU A 81 13.51 4.30 6.01
CA LEU A 81 14.90 4.43 5.57
C LEU A 81 15.92 4.40 6.72
N VAL A 82 15.55 4.89 7.90
CA VAL A 82 16.45 4.94 9.07
C VAL A 82 16.35 3.67 9.93
N GLU A 83 15.15 3.11 10.06
CA GLU A 83 14.84 2.08 11.05
C GLU A 83 14.95 0.65 10.53
N HIS A 84 14.88 0.44 9.21
CA HIS A 84 14.88 -0.90 8.64
C HIS A 84 16.18 -1.67 8.93
N ARG A 85 16.08 -3.00 8.91
CA ARG A 85 17.23 -3.91 8.98
C ARG A 85 17.38 -4.80 7.74
N LEU A 86 16.71 -4.39 6.66
CA LEU A 86 16.66 -5.10 5.40
C LEU A 86 17.98 -4.94 4.62
N GLN A 87 18.40 -6.02 3.96
CA GLN A 87 19.64 -6.05 3.17
C GLN A 87 19.39 -5.91 1.67
N LEU A 88 18.17 -6.18 1.20
CA LEU A 88 17.82 -6.28 -0.22
C LEU A 88 16.82 -5.19 -0.62
N LEU A 89 16.96 -4.67 -1.84
CA LEU A 89 16.03 -3.67 -2.39
C LEU A 89 14.63 -4.25 -2.57
N GLU A 90 14.52 -5.53 -2.90
CA GLU A 90 13.27 -6.27 -3.07
C GLU A 90 12.46 -6.27 -1.77
N ALA A 91 13.10 -6.64 -0.65
CA ALA A 91 12.45 -6.66 0.65
C ALA A 91 12.10 -5.23 1.12
N PHE A 92 12.94 -4.26 0.80
CA PHE A 92 12.68 -2.85 1.11
C PHE A 92 11.48 -2.30 0.31
N ALA A 93 11.39 -2.62 -0.98
CA ALA A 93 10.24 -2.27 -1.80
C ALA A 93 8.96 -2.94 -1.31
N GLU A 94 9.03 -4.21 -0.89
CA GLU A 94 7.88 -4.92 -0.29
C GLU A 94 7.40 -4.20 0.98
N ALA A 95 8.33 -3.82 1.88
CA ALA A 95 7.97 -3.10 3.10
C ALA A 95 7.28 -1.76 2.81
N ILE A 96 7.68 -1.06 1.75
CA ILE A 96 6.99 0.16 1.29
C ILE A 96 5.58 -0.17 0.81
N ALA A 97 5.41 -1.23 0.01
CA ALA A 97 4.10 -1.65 -0.47
C ALA A 97 3.16 -2.01 0.70
N ASP A 98 3.67 -2.76 1.69
CA ASP A 98 2.95 -3.13 2.90
C ASP A 98 2.52 -1.91 3.70
N ILE A 99 3.38 -0.90 3.84
CA ILE A 99 3.04 0.38 4.50
C ILE A 99 1.88 1.06 3.75
N LEU A 100 1.99 1.21 2.43
CA LEU A 100 0.98 1.92 1.65
C LEU A 100 -0.39 1.21 1.67
N ILE A 101 -0.40 -0.12 1.60
CA ILE A 101 -1.64 -0.90 1.65
C ILE A 101 -2.18 -0.96 3.08
N GLY A 102 -1.34 -1.28 4.05
CA GLY A 102 -1.74 -1.58 5.43
C GLY A 102 -1.99 -0.34 6.29
N GLU A 103 -1.13 0.68 6.18
CA GLU A 103 -1.23 1.90 6.99
C GLU A 103 -2.09 2.97 6.30
N PHE A 104 -1.98 3.10 4.96
CA PHE A 104 -2.64 4.17 4.19
C PHE A 104 -3.85 3.70 3.37
N GLY A 105 -4.18 2.41 3.36
CA GLY A 105 -5.39 1.88 2.73
C GLY A 105 -5.38 1.93 1.19
N ALA A 106 -4.21 1.99 0.56
CA ALA A 106 -4.09 1.91 -0.89
C ALA A 106 -4.65 0.56 -1.39
N HIS A 107 -5.41 0.59 -2.49
CA HIS A 107 -5.97 -0.63 -3.10
C HIS A 107 -5.01 -1.27 -4.09
N TRP A 108 -4.12 -0.47 -4.66
CA TRP A 108 -3.04 -0.91 -5.52
C TRP A 108 -1.85 0.01 -5.29
N VAL A 109 -0.64 -0.51 -5.45
CA VAL A 109 0.58 0.28 -5.36
C VAL A 109 1.57 -0.14 -6.42
N ARG A 110 2.34 0.83 -6.91
CA ARG A 110 3.59 0.61 -7.64
C ARG A 110 4.72 1.28 -6.88
N VAL A 111 5.74 0.50 -6.56
CA VAL A 111 6.91 0.97 -5.82
C VAL A 111 8.13 0.73 -6.68
N LYS A 112 8.92 1.78 -6.90
CA LYS A 112 10.22 1.71 -7.57
C LYS A 112 11.29 2.20 -6.62
N VAL A 113 12.30 1.38 -6.39
CA VAL A 113 13.44 1.70 -5.52
C VAL A 113 14.70 1.59 -6.35
N VAL A 114 15.42 2.70 -6.43
CA VAL A 114 16.62 2.84 -7.25
C VAL A 114 17.81 3.13 -6.35
N LYS A 115 18.89 2.38 -6.56
CA LYS A 115 20.21 2.64 -6.00
C LYS A 115 21.08 3.24 -7.11
N PRO A 116 21.23 4.58 -7.15
CA PRO A 116 22.05 5.23 -8.17
C PRO A 116 23.53 4.87 -7.99
N GLN A 117 24.28 4.92 -9.09
CA GLN A 117 25.76 4.83 -9.06
C GLN A 117 26.31 3.56 -8.39
N LYS A 118 25.57 2.44 -8.47
CA LYS A 118 26.05 1.14 -7.94
C LYS A 118 27.22 0.58 -8.76
N PHE A 119 27.22 0.82 -10.07
CA PHE A 119 28.28 0.44 -11.01
C PHE A 119 28.59 1.64 -11.92
N ASP A 120 29.83 1.73 -12.40
CA ASP A 120 30.33 2.88 -13.15
C ASP A 120 29.83 2.95 -14.61
N ASP A 121 29.27 1.85 -15.12
CA ASP A 121 28.82 1.67 -16.50
C ASP A 121 27.30 1.82 -16.68
N VAL A 122 26.54 2.03 -15.60
CA VAL A 122 25.09 2.25 -15.64
C VAL A 122 24.69 3.45 -14.77
N GLN A 123 23.60 4.12 -15.14
CA GLN A 123 23.10 5.26 -14.36
C GLN A 123 22.60 4.81 -12.97
N ALA A 124 21.88 3.69 -12.92
CA ALA A 124 21.38 3.14 -11.67
C ALA A 124 20.92 1.68 -11.83
N VAL A 125 20.76 1.00 -10.70
CA VAL A 125 20.08 -0.29 -10.59
C VAL A 125 18.93 -0.17 -9.61
N GLY A 126 17.94 -1.06 -9.68
CA GLY A 126 16.80 -0.98 -8.80
C GLY A 126 15.78 -2.09 -9.02
N VAL A 127 14.71 -2.02 -8.24
CA VAL A 127 13.57 -2.91 -8.34
C VAL A 127 12.31 -2.09 -8.56
N GLN A 128 11.35 -2.65 -9.29
CA GLN A 128 10.01 -2.10 -9.41
C GLN A 128 9.00 -3.23 -9.18
N ILE A 129 8.08 -3.01 -8.26
CA ILE A 129 7.04 -3.98 -7.91
C ILE A 129 5.67 -3.34 -7.97
N GLU A 130 4.66 -4.19 -8.17
CA GLU A 130 3.26 -3.83 -8.03
C GLU A 130 2.56 -4.78 -7.07
N ARG A 131 1.69 -4.26 -6.22
CA ARG A 131 0.88 -5.04 -5.29
C ARG A 131 -0.56 -4.53 -5.31
N THR A 132 -1.51 -5.45 -5.20
CA THR A 132 -2.92 -5.14 -5.02
C THR A 132 -3.31 -5.58 -3.63
N ALA A 133 -4.04 -4.74 -2.91
CA ALA A 133 -4.59 -5.10 -1.62
C ALA A 133 -5.48 -6.34 -1.77
N PRO A 134 -5.44 -7.30 -0.82
CA PRO A 134 -6.40 -8.39 -0.82
C PRO A 134 -7.82 -7.81 -0.71
N PRO A 135 -8.82 -8.47 -1.31
CA PRO A 135 -10.21 -8.02 -1.18
C PRO A 135 -10.53 -7.92 0.31
N ARG A 136 -10.98 -6.73 0.75
CA ARG A 136 -11.38 -6.52 2.14
C ARG A 136 -12.50 -7.51 2.44
N SER A 137 -12.25 -8.46 3.33
CA SER A 137 -13.34 -9.25 3.88
C SER A 137 -14.20 -8.32 4.73
N ASP A 138 -15.48 -8.19 4.40
CA ASP A 138 -16.45 -7.36 5.12
C ASP A 138 -16.77 -7.87 6.55
N ALA A 139 -15.94 -8.74 7.12
CA ALA A 139 -16.14 -9.34 8.44
C ALA A 139 -15.98 -8.34 9.61
N GLY A 140 -15.54 -7.11 9.36
CA GLY A 140 -15.30 -6.09 10.39
C GLY A 140 -16.39 -5.01 10.56
N ALA A 141 -17.28 -4.81 9.58
CA ALA A 141 -18.24 -3.72 9.61
C ALA A 141 -19.48 -3.99 10.49
N SER A 142 -19.65 -5.22 11.01
CA SER A 142 -20.83 -5.65 11.77
C SER A 142 -20.58 -5.97 13.25
N ARG A 143 -19.55 -5.38 13.89
CA ARG A 143 -19.35 -5.52 15.36
C ARG A 143 -19.66 -4.26 16.18
N GLY A 144 -19.76 -3.09 15.55
CA GLY A 144 -20.12 -1.85 16.24
C GLY A 144 -21.63 -1.65 16.43
N ALA A 145 -22.46 -2.14 15.49
CA ALA A 145 -23.91 -1.95 15.53
C ALA A 145 -24.64 -2.97 16.45
N ALA A 146 -24.05 -4.16 16.66
CA ALA A 146 -24.71 -5.23 17.41
C ALA A 146 -24.76 -4.99 18.93
N VAL A 147 -23.84 -4.21 19.49
CA VAL A 147 -23.84 -3.90 20.94
C VAL A 147 -24.95 -2.88 21.28
N LEU A 148 -25.28 -1.96 20.38
CA LEU A 148 -26.37 -1.00 20.61
C LEU A 148 -27.78 -1.62 20.45
N GLN A 149 -27.91 -2.76 19.77
CA GLN A 149 -29.18 -3.51 19.72
C GLN A 149 -29.47 -4.34 20.98
N LEU A 150 -28.48 -4.62 21.83
CA LEU A 150 -28.68 -5.40 23.06
C LEU A 150 -29.09 -4.57 24.28
N ILE A 151 -28.89 -3.25 24.26
CA ILE A 151 -29.35 -2.34 25.34
C ILE A 151 -30.83 -1.94 25.15
N GLY A 152 -31.39 -2.13 23.96
CA GLY A 152 -32.79 -1.78 23.62
C GLY A 152 -33.85 -2.83 24.00
N SER A 153 -33.45 -4.04 24.40
CA SER A 153 -34.39 -5.14 24.70
C SER A 153 -34.62 -5.27 26.22
N GLY A 154 -35.21 -4.22 26.81
CA GLY A 154 -35.48 -4.11 28.25
C GLY A 154 -36.04 -5.39 28.89
N MET A 155 -35.16 -6.17 29.50
CA MET A 155 -35.50 -7.22 30.45
C MET A 155 -35.06 -6.77 31.83
N VAL A 156 -36.02 -6.33 32.63
CA VAL A 156 -35.88 -6.16 34.08
C VAL A 156 -35.91 -7.56 34.69
N PRO A 157 -34.86 -8.04 35.37
CA PRO A 157 -34.99 -9.21 36.22
C PRO A 157 -35.90 -8.83 37.39
N GLY A 158 -37.08 -9.41 37.43
CA GLY A 158 -38.03 -9.22 38.52
C GLY A 158 -37.41 -9.57 39.86
N GLY A 159 -37.52 -8.66 40.82
CA GLY A 159 -37.18 -8.93 42.20
C GLY A 159 -38.15 -9.92 42.83
N ARG A 160 -37.60 -10.87 43.57
CA ARG A 160 -37.93 -11.18 44.97
C ARG A 160 -36.85 -12.07 45.55
#